data_AF-A0A4Y6PYP4-F1
#
_entry.id   AF-A0A4Y6PYP4-F1
#
_cell.length_a   1.000
_cell.length_b   1.000
_cell.length_c   1.000
_cell.angle_alpha   90.00
_cell.angle_beta   90.00
_cell.angle_gamma   90.00
#
_symmetry.space_group_name_H-M   'P 1'
#
loop_
_entity.id
_entity.type
_entity.pdbx_description
1 polymer ?
#
loop_
_entity_poly.entity_id
_entity_poly.type
_entity_poly.pdbx_seq_one_letter_code
_entity_poly.pdbx_strand_id
1 'polypeptide(L)' 'MERDVEKITDREYFAKTLRRVADAVEAGESFRIQVAGHRFTVPADATMSVEHEAEAGEEELELQFKWGS' A
#
# COMPACT_ATOMS: atom_id res chain seq x y z
N MET A 1 13.55 -12.30 -7.96
CA MET A 1 12.29 -13.04 -8.01
C MET A 1 11.19 -12.01 -7.92
N GLU A 2 10.42 -11.87 -8.98
CA GLU A 2 9.27 -10.98 -9.03
C GLU A 2 8.19 -11.51 -8.07
N ARG A 3 7.56 -10.62 -7.31
CA ARG A 3 6.49 -10.96 -6.38
C ARG A 3 5.35 -9.98 -6.63
N ASP A 4 4.25 -10.53 -7.11
CA ASP A 4 2.98 -9.82 -7.21
C ASP A 4 1.99 -10.48 -6.26
N VAL A 5 1.46 -9.70 -5.31
CA VAL A 5 0.58 -10.19 -4.25
C VAL A 5 -0.50 -9.18 -3.92
N GLU A 6 -1.74 -9.64 -4.04
CA GLU A 6 -2.93 -8.87 -3.68
C GLU A 6 -3.69 -9.56 -2.54
N LYS A 7 -4.46 -8.80 -1.76
CA LYS A 7 -5.38 -9.36 -0.77
C LYS A 7 -6.69 -8.57 -0.74
N ILE A 8 -7.74 -9.17 -1.28
CA ILE A 8 -9.12 -8.73 -1.07
C ILE A 8 -9.48 -8.85 0.41
N THR A 9 -10.07 -7.80 0.97
CA THR A 9 -10.37 -7.69 2.40
C THR A 9 -11.67 -6.94 2.64
N ASP A 10 -12.25 -7.08 3.83
CA ASP A 10 -13.43 -6.29 4.20
C ASP A 10 -13.11 -4.81 4.48
N ARG A 11 -14.17 -3.99 4.54
CA ARG A 11 -14.10 -2.54 4.74
C ARG A 11 -13.44 -2.15 6.06
N GLU A 12 -13.63 -2.93 7.13
CA GLU A 12 -13.10 -2.61 8.45
C GLU A 12 -11.58 -2.77 8.47
N TYR A 13 -11.09 -3.91 7.97
CA TYR A 13 -9.66 -4.18 7.85
C TYR A 13 -8.98 -3.20 6.89
N PHE A 14 -9.63 -2.86 5.77
CA PHE A 14 -9.12 -1.85 4.84
C PHE A 14 -8.96 -0.49 5.52
N ALA A 15 -10.01 0.03 6.15
CA ALA A 15 -9.96 1.32 6.82
C ALA A 15 -8.99 1.35 8.01
N LYS A 16 -8.85 0.24 8.75
CA LYS A 16 -7.85 0.11 9.82
C LYS A 16 -6.43 0.15 9.26
N THR A 17 -6.20 -0.47 8.11
CA THR A 17 -4.91 -0.46 7.43
C THR A 17 -4.57 0.96 6.97
N LEU A 18 -5.51 1.66 6.34
CA LEU A 18 -5.32 3.05 5.92
C LEU A 18 -4.93 3.98 7.06
N ARG A 19 -5.63 3.92 8.20
CA ARG A 19 -5.30 4.78 9.37
C ARG A 19 -3.87 4.55 9.86
N ARG A 20 -3.46 3.30 10.01
CA ARG A 20 -2.11 2.96 10.45
C ARG A 20 -1.03 3.42 9.46
N VAL A 21 -1.33 3.37 8.16
CA VAL A 21 -0.42 3.87 7.12
C VAL A 21 -0.38 5.40 7.17
N ALA A 22 -1.53 6.07 7.30
CA ALA A 22 -1.61 7.52 7.44
C ALA A 22 -0.81 8.02 8.65
N ASP A 23 -0.98 7.40 9.82
CA ASP A 23 -0.23 7.75 11.04
C ASP A 23 1.29 7.69 10.82
N ALA A 24 1.78 6.66 10.13
CA ALA A 24 3.20 6.49 9.84
C ALA A 24 3.73 7.51 8.82
N VAL A 25 2.94 7.79 7.78
CA VAL A 25 3.27 8.80 6.77
C VAL A 25 3.35 10.19 7.41
N GLU A 26 2.39 10.55 8.26
CA GLU A 26 2.36 11.83 8.97
C GLU A 26 3.53 11.97 9.97
N ALA A 27 3.93 10.87 10.60
CA ALA A 27 5.07 10.84 11.51
C ALA A 27 6.44 10.82 10.80
N GLY A 28 6.48 10.59 9.48
CA GLY A 28 7.73 10.39 8.73
C GLY A 28 8.45 9.09 9.13
N GLU A 29 7.70 8.05 9.48
CA GLU A 29 8.22 6.78 9.98
C GLU A 29 8.04 5.63 8.97
N SER A 30 8.96 4.68 9.00
CA SER A 30 8.79 3.41 8.29
C SER A 30 7.68 2.59 8.93
N PHE A 31 6.94 1.80 8.15
CA PHE A 31 5.92 0.90 8.69
C PHE A 31 6.06 -0.52 8.14
N ARG A 32 5.71 -1.50 8.98
CA ARG A 32 5.66 -2.91 8.59
C ARG A 32 4.27 -3.30 8.11
N ILE A 33 4.16 -4.08 7.04
CA ILE A 33 2.86 -4.54 6.52
C ILE A 33 2.95 -6.02 6.12
N GLN A 34 1.79 -6.68 6.07
CA GLN A 34 1.66 -8.04 5.58
C GLN A 34 0.53 -8.12 4.54
N VAL A 35 0.85 -8.59 3.34
CA VAL A 35 -0.09 -8.78 2.23
C VAL A 35 -0.01 -10.24 1.79
N ALA A 36 -1.14 -10.94 1.73
CA ALA A 36 -1.22 -12.37 1.36
C ALA A 36 -0.17 -13.29 2.04
N GLY A 37 0.16 -13.04 3.31
CA GLY A 37 1.17 -13.82 4.06
C GLY A 37 2.61 -13.33 3.91
N HIS A 38 2.88 -12.40 3.00
CA HIS A 38 4.20 -11.78 2.83
C HIS A 38 4.34 -10.54 3.69
N ARG A 39 5.34 -10.55 4.58
CA ARG A 39 5.62 -9.44 5.50
C ARG A 39 6.87 -8.68 5.07
N PHE A 40 6.77 -7.36 4.97
CA PHE A 40 7.87 -6.48 4.57
C PHE A 40 7.73 -5.11 5.24
N THR A 41 8.77 -4.28 5.14
CA THR A 41 8.80 -2.91 5.68
C THR A 41 8.83 -1.94 4.51
N VAL A 42 7.94 -0.96 4.53
CA VAL A 42 7.99 0.20 3.64
C VAL A 42 8.86 1.26 4.33
N PRO A 43 9.93 1.75 3.68
CA PRO A 43 10.82 2.72 4.29
C PRO A 43 10.18 4.12 4.33
N ALA A 44 10.64 4.97 5.26
CA ALA A 44 10.11 6.31 5.46
C ALA A 44 10.34 7.25 4.26
N ASP A 45 11.34 6.96 3.43
CA ASP A 45 11.74 7.72 2.24
C ASP A 45 11.15 7.14 0.94
N ALA A 46 10.20 6.20 1.03
CA ALA A 46 9.47 5.73 -0.14
C ALA A 46 8.77 6.88 -0.85
N THR A 47 8.87 6.90 -2.18
CA THR A 47 8.10 7.85 -3.00
C THR A 47 6.64 7.45 -2.99
N MET A 48 5.75 8.42 -2.74
CA MET A 48 4.30 8.20 -2.68
C MET A 48 3.61 8.78 -3.92
N SER A 49 2.62 8.06 -4.46
CA SER A 49 1.73 8.54 -5.52
C SER A 49 0.28 8.09 -5.25
N VAL A 50 -0.66 8.86 -5.80
CA VAL A 50 -2.07 8.47 -5.92
C VAL A 50 -2.33 8.32 -7.42
N GLU A 51 -2.60 7.11 -7.86
CA GLU A 51 -2.71 6.75 -9.28
C GLU A 51 -4.15 6.35 -9.59
N HIS A 52 -4.64 6.77 -10.75
CA HIS A 52 -5.95 6.40 -11.28
C HIS A 52 -5.75 5.81 -12.66
N GLU A 53 -6.26 4.61 -12.87
CA GLU A 53 -6.21 3.90 -14.13
C GLU A 53 -7.61 3.50 -14.57
N ALA A 54 -7.89 3.70 -15.86
CA ALA A 54 -9.16 3.36 -16.47
C ALA A 54 -8.88 2.60 -17.77
N GLU A 55 -9.06 1.29 -17.74
CA GLU A 55 -8.81 0.40 -18.87
C GLU A 55 -9.89 -0.69 -18.97
N ALA A 56 -10.28 -1.07 -20.20
CA ALA A 56 -11.20 -2.18 -20.48
C ALA A 56 -12.57 -2.13 -19.74
N GLY A 57 -13.02 -0.95 -19.32
CA GLY A 57 -14.28 -0.79 -18.57
C GLY A 57 -14.13 -0.96 -17.06
N GLU A 58 -12.91 -1.03 -16.57
CA GLU A 58 -12.55 -1.07 -15.15
C GLU A 58 -11.90 0.25 -14.73
N GLU A 59 -12.04 0.58 -13.45
CA GLU A 59 -11.57 1.81 -12.84
C GLU A 59 -10.79 1.42 -11.58
N GLU A 60 -9.51 1.78 -11.53
CA GLU A 60 -8.61 1.43 -10.44
C GLU A 60 -8.05 2.71 -9.80
N LEU A 61 -8.05 2.74 -8.45
CA LEU A 61 -7.44 3.82 -7.67
C LEU A 61 -6.43 3.20 -6.71
N GLU A 62 -5.17 3.58 -6.86
CA GLU A 62 -4.08 3.09 -6.02
C GLU A 62 -3.48 4.19 -5.15
N LEU A 63 -3.21 3.84 -3.89
CA LEU A 63 -2.31 4.59 -3.02
C LEU A 63 -0.98 3.84 -2.99
N GLN A 64 0.01 4.37 -3.69
CA GLN A 64 1.22 3.64 -3.99
C GLN A 64 2.43 4.17 -3.22
N PHE A 65 3.30 3.24 -2.85
CA PHE A 65 4.63 3.49 -2.31
C PHE A 65 5.66 2.81 -3.22
N LYS A 66 6.66 3.55 -3.69
CA LYS A 66 7.75 3.06 -4.56
C LYS A 66 9.09 3.31 -3.87
N TRP A 67 9.94 2.30 -3.77
CA TRP A 67 11.29 2.40 -3.20
C TRP A 67 12.26 1.42 -3.87
N GLY A 68 13.56 1.71 -3.75
CA GLY A 68 14.62 0.81 -4.21
C GLY A 68 14.82 -0.36 -3.25
N SER A 69 15.04 -1.55 -3.80
CA SER A 69 15.37 -2.78 -3.05
C SER A 69 16.85 -3.12 -3.07
#